data_AF-A0A9E0L5W9-F1
#
_entry.id   AF-A0A9E0L5W9-F1
#
_cell.length_a   1.000
_cell.length_b   1.000
_cell.length_c   1.000
_cell.angle_alpha   90.00
_cell.angle_beta   90.00
_cell.angle_gamma   90.00
#
_symmetry.space_group_name_H-M   'P 1'
#
loop_
_entity.id
_entity.type
_entity.pdbx_description
1 polymer ?
#
loop_
_entity_poly.entity_id
_entity_poly.type
_entity_poly.pdbx_seq_one_letter_code
_entity_poly.pdbx_strand_id
1 'polypeptide(L)'
;MTERFTNEGFQELTPESLTEGFVYTGKVWEKNKNNGVQFFLNRDNWHGYSHADGKIEIGTKEVPKDVKKYFALGEDVPDLEIKKHIFSHENMHHVVFKSFEDEKKKVQLIDTLNLLHEIRKKFGRGVSRLGNLDIYKQRNTSHEEDLVELLNMYSQNPKKLEIYLNYLKTADQSILEKNGQVKLNDLVSGILYQKTEKILLDFLSTN
;
A
#
# COMPACT_ATOMS: atom_id res chain seq x y z
N MET A 1 30.23 24.11 -17.86
CA MET A 1 29.88 24.19 -16.42
C MET A 1 28.37 24.24 -16.33
N THR A 2 27.73 23.11 -16.05
CA THR A 2 26.30 23.05 -15.75
C THR A 2 26.16 23.15 -14.25
N GLU A 3 25.58 24.26 -13.80
CA GLU A 3 25.26 24.50 -12.39
C GLU A 3 24.35 23.36 -11.89
N ARG A 4 24.84 22.59 -10.92
CA ARG A 4 24.00 21.66 -10.17
C ARG A 4 23.11 22.51 -9.28
N PHE A 5 21.82 22.58 -9.60
CA PHE A 5 20.81 23.05 -8.68
C PHE A 5 20.86 22.20 -7.41
N THR A 6 21.36 22.76 -6.32
CA THR A 6 21.17 22.22 -4.97
C THR A 6 19.71 22.49 -4.59
N ASN A 7 18.86 21.48 -4.78
CA ASN A 7 17.49 21.45 -4.26
C ASN A 7 17.54 21.26 -2.74
N GLU A 8 17.86 22.33 -2.01
CA GLU A 8 17.70 22.39 -0.56
C GLU A 8 16.21 22.37 -0.24
N GLY A 9 15.66 21.18 0.04
CA GLY A 9 14.25 21.00 0.36
C GLY A 9 13.67 19.64 -0.04
N PHE A 10 14.36 18.86 -0.87
CA PHE A 10 13.98 17.47 -1.11
C PHE A 10 14.66 16.56 -0.09
N GLN A 11 13.89 16.08 0.89
CA GLN A 11 14.25 14.85 1.57
C GLN A 11 14.06 13.73 0.55
N GLU A 12 15.16 13.11 0.12
CA GLU A 12 15.09 11.87 -0.66
C GLU A 12 14.30 10.87 0.17
N LEU A 13 13.15 10.44 -0.34
CA LEU A 13 12.37 9.41 0.32
C LEU A 13 13.10 8.10 0.16
N THR A 14 13.77 7.70 1.23
CA THR A 14 14.37 6.39 1.35
C THR A 14 13.37 5.44 2.03
N PRO A 15 13.49 4.13 1.80
CA PRO A 15 12.72 3.12 2.52
C PRO A 15 12.64 3.29 4.03
N GLU A 16 13.72 3.77 4.64
CA GLU A 16 13.86 4.03 6.07
C GLU A 16 12.90 5.14 6.49
N SER A 17 12.77 6.19 5.67
CA SER A 17 11.82 7.29 5.92
C SER A 17 10.36 6.86 5.80
N LEU A 18 10.10 5.73 5.13
CA LEU A 18 8.79 5.13 5.00
C LEU A 18 8.52 4.13 6.14
N THR A 19 9.50 3.50 6.79
CA THR A 19 9.23 2.27 7.58
C THR A 19 8.74 2.44 9.02
N GLU A 20 8.60 3.66 9.56
CA GLU A 20 8.29 3.81 11.00
C GLU A 20 6.79 3.90 11.34
N GLY A 21 6.31 2.94 12.14
CA GLY A 21 5.14 2.99 13.02
C GLY A 21 4.22 1.76 12.95
N PHE A 22 3.55 1.43 14.06
CA PHE A 22 2.61 0.28 14.18
C PHE A 22 1.19 0.70 14.56
N VAL A 23 0.81 1.96 14.35
CA VAL A 23 -0.32 2.63 15.05
C VAL A 23 -1.61 1.83 14.98
N TYR A 24 -1.91 1.25 13.82
CA TYR A 24 -3.11 0.45 13.59
C TYR A 24 -2.82 -0.98 13.15
N THR A 25 -1.63 -1.31 12.63
CA THR A 25 -1.31 -2.66 12.13
C THR A 25 -1.58 -3.74 13.19
N GLY A 26 -1.24 -3.50 14.46
CA GLY A 26 -1.53 -4.44 15.55
C GLY A 26 -3.02 -4.65 15.83
N LYS A 27 -3.82 -3.60 15.74
CA LYS A 27 -5.28 -3.67 15.96
C LYS A 27 -6.02 -4.30 14.77
N VAL A 28 -5.59 -3.98 13.55
CA VAL A 28 -6.10 -4.61 12.33
C VAL A 28 -5.83 -6.11 12.39
N TRP A 29 -4.61 -6.48 12.80
CA TRP A 29 -4.22 -7.86 13.03
C TRP A 29 -5.13 -8.58 14.03
N GLU A 30 -5.30 -8.04 15.23
CA GLU A 30 -6.16 -8.63 16.28
C GLU A 30 -7.57 -8.89 15.76
N LYS A 31 -8.14 -7.93 15.04
CA LYS A 31 -9.48 -8.03 14.46
C LYS A 31 -9.57 -9.08 13.35
N ASN A 32 -8.60 -9.11 12.43
CA ASN A 32 -8.54 -10.12 11.37
C ASN A 32 -8.40 -11.54 11.96
N LYS A 33 -7.54 -11.70 12.98
CA LYS A 33 -7.37 -12.96 13.71
C LYS A 33 -8.68 -13.46 14.32
N ASN A 34 -9.46 -12.58 14.94
CA ASN A 34 -10.77 -12.93 15.51
C ASN A 34 -11.79 -13.37 14.46
N ASN A 35 -11.65 -12.90 13.21
CA ASN A 35 -12.47 -13.32 12.08
C ASN A 35 -11.99 -14.63 11.41
N GLY A 36 -11.11 -15.39 12.07
CA GLY A 36 -10.58 -16.66 11.56
C GLY A 36 -9.47 -16.50 10.52
N VAL A 37 -9.03 -15.27 10.23
CA VAL A 37 -7.91 -15.02 9.33
C VAL A 37 -6.61 -15.26 10.08
N GLN A 38 -5.94 -16.36 9.77
CA GLN A 38 -4.70 -16.74 10.44
C GLN A 38 -3.50 -16.44 9.56
N PHE A 39 -2.59 -15.67 10.12
CA PHE A 39 -1.25 -15.55 9.62
C PHE A 39 -0.27 -15.84 10.75
N PHE A 40 0.76 -16.62 10.46
CA PHE A 40 1.68 -17.03 11.50
C PHE A 40 3.04 -17.29 10.91
N LEU A 41 4.04 -16.92 11.70
CA LEU A 41 5.42 -17.27 11.45
C LEU A 41 5.66 -18.68 12.01
N ASN A 42 5.98 -19.63 11.15
CA ASN A 42 6.48 -20.93 11.58
C ASN A 42 7.97 -21.04 11.22
N ARG A 43 8.84 -21.01 12.23
CA ARG A 43 10.31 -20.93 12.08
C ARG A 43 10.71 -19.67 11.30
N ASP A 44 10.82 -19.78 9.98
CA ASP A 44 11.23 -18.70 9.06
C ASP A 44 10.16 -18.36 8.01
N ASN A 45 8.97 -18.97 8.12
CA ASN A 45 7.94 -18.94 7.09
C ASN A 45 6.73 -18.14 7.53
N TRP A 46 6.47 -17.06 6.81
CA TRP A 46 5.20 -16.37 6.90
C TRP A 46 4.16 -17.14 6.12
N HIS A 47 3.14 -17.58 6.83
CA HIS A 47 1.94 -18.15 6.23
C HIS A 47 0.81 -17.13 6.34
N GLY A 48 0.00 -17.02 5.29
CA GLY A 48 -1.28 -16.33 5.32
C GLY A 48 -2.41 -17.23 4.89
N TYR A 49 -3.64 -16.84 5.17
CA TYR A 49 -4.83 -17.53 4.68
C TYR A 49 -5.47 -16.66 3.59
N SER A 50 -5.36 -17.07 2.32
CA SER A 50 -6.16 -16.51 1.23
C SER A 50 -7.51 -17.22 1.23
N HIS A 51 -8.61 -16.47 1.22
CA HIS A 51 -9.95 -17.05 1.30
C HIS A 51 -10.33 -17.86 0.05
N ALA A 52 -9.60 -17.71 -1.07
CA ALA A 52 -9.80 -18.45 -2.31
C ALA A 52 -8.93 -19.72 -2.41
N ASP A 53 -7.71 -19.70 -1.84
CA ASP A 53 -6.68 -20.73 -2.04
C ASP A 53 -6.29 -21.48 -0.75
N GLY A 54 -6.88 -21.13 0.39
CA GLY A 54 -6.51 -21.68 1.70
C GLY A 54 -5.19 -21.08 2.23
N LYS A 55 -4.42 -21.87 2.97
CA LYS A 55 -3.14 -21.45 3.52
C LYS A 55 -2.13 -21.22 2.40
N ILE A 56 -1.78 -19.97 2.12
CA ILE A 56 -0.71 -19.60 1.21
C ILE A 56 0.60 -19.44 2.00
N GLU A 57 1.66 -20.09 1.51
CA GLU A 57 3.01 -19.82 2.00
C GLU A 57 3.54 -18.58 1.29
N ILE A 58 3.71 -17.49 2.03
CA ILE A 58 4.26 -16.23 1.50
C ILE A 58 5.76 -16.38 1.21
N GLY A 59 6.41 -17.37 1.84
CA GLY A 59 7.58 -18.03 1.26
C GLY A 59 8.71 -18.39 2.22
N THR A 60 9.32 -19.54 1.93
CA THR A 60 10.62 -20.06 2.38
C THR A 60 11.83 -19.50 1.61
N LYS A 61 11.61 -18.87 0.44
CA LYS A 61 12.66 -18.41 -0.47
C LYS A 61 12.94 -16.92 -0.30
N GLU A 62 14.14 -16.50 -0.75
CA GLU A 62 14.44 -15.08 -0.89
C GLU A 62 13.46 -14.42 -1.86
N VAL A 63 13.04 -13.20 -1.53
CA VAL A 63 12.19 -12.43 -2.45
C VAL A 63 13.04 -12.02 -3.65
N PRO A 64 12.63 -12.34 -4.90
CA PRO A 64 13.43 -12.01 -6.08
C PRO A 64 13.76 -10.52 -6.15
N LYS A 65 15.01 -10.16 -6.47
CA LYS A 65 15.50 -8.76 -6.46
C LYS A 65 14.64 -7.84 -7.32
N ASP A 66 14.17 -8.34 -8.46
CA ASP A 66 13.29 -7.63 -9.37
C ASP A 66 11.88 -7.37 -8.79
N VAL A 67 11.41 -8.20 -7.86
CA VAL A 67 10.17 -7.97 -7.11
C VAL A 67 10.39 -6.96 -5.99
N LYS A 68 11.57 -6.99 -5.33
CA LYS A 68 11.89 -6.10 -4.20
C LYS A 68 11.69 -4.61 -4.50
N LYS A 69 12.06 -4.17 -5.70
CA LYS A 69 11.95 -2.77 -6.15
C LYS A 69 10.53 -2.20 -6.13
N TYR A 70 9.51 -3.08 -6.14
CA TYR A 70 8.11 -2.67 -6.15
C TYR A 70 7.54 -2.44 -4.76
N PHE A 71 8.19 -2.93 -3.70
CA PHE A 71 7.79 -2.55 -2.35
C PHE A 71 8.20 -1.11 -2.11
N ALA A 72 7.36 -0.35 -1.39
CA ALA A 72 7.69 1.00 -0.92
C ALA A 72 8.74 0.95 0.23
N LEU A 73 9.70 0.05 0.09
CA LEU A 73 10.77 -0.33 1.01
C LEU A 73 12.13 -0.37 0.30
N GLY A 74 12.23 -0.05 -0.99
CA GLY A 74 13.52 -0.04 -1.71
C GLY A 74 14.22 -1.39 -1.81
N GLU A 75 15.41 -1.38 -2.41
CA GLU A 75 16.04 -2.59 -2.95
C GLU A 75 16.99 -3.30 -1.97
N ASP A 76 17.54 -2.58 -1.00
CA ASP A 76 18.53 -3.03 -0.01
C ASP A 76 17.93 -3.46 1.34
N VAL A 77 16.61 -3.33 1.50
CA VAL A 77 15.91 -3.74 2.72
C VAL A 77 16.00 -5.24 2.97
N PRO A 78 16.27 -5.68 4.22
CA PRO A 78 16.34 -7.11 4.57
C PRO A 78 15.06 -7.88 4.21
N ASP A 79 15.21 -9.14 3.79
CA ASP A 79 14.09 -10.02 3.41
C ASP A 79 13.01 -10.14 4.48
N LEU A 80 13.40 -10.15 5.75
CA LEU A 80 12.44 -10.20 6.86
C LEU A 80 11.50 -8.97 6.85
N GLU A 81 12.02 -7.78 6.58
CA GLU A 81 11.23 -6.56 6.52
C GLU A 81 10.34 -6.52 5.28
N ILE A 82 10.84 -7.02 4.14
CA ILE A 82 10.01 -7.21 2.94
C ILE A 82 8.84 -8.16 3.23
N LYS A 83 9.12 -9.30 3.88
CA LYS A 83 8.07 -10.27 4.25
C LYS A 83 7.06 -9.68 5.22
N LYS A 84 7.50 -8.89 6.21
CA LYS A 84 6.61 -8.16 7.12
C LYS A 84 5.73 -7.16 6.37
N HIS A 85 6.27 -6.46 5.38
CA HIS A 85 5.50 -5.52 4.57
C HIS A 85 4.48 -6.22 3.67
N ILE A 86 4.85 -7.29 2.96
CA ILE A 86 3.90 -8.11 2.19
C ILE A 86 2.80 -8.59 3.11
N PHE A 87 3.16 -9.11 4.27
CA PHE A 87 2.19 -9.57 5.25
C PHE A 87 1.24 -8.44 5.73
N SER A 88 1.78 -7.25 6.02
CA SER A 88 0.98 -6.08 6.37
C SER A 88 0.07 -5.64 5.22
N HIS A 89 0.54 -5.71 3.98
CA HIS A 89 -0.22 -5.45 2.76
C HIS A 89 -1.39 -6.43 2.61
N GLU A 90 -1.14 -7.74 2.72
CA GLU A 90 -2.19 -8.78 2.65
C GLU A 90 -3.26 -8.61 3.74
N ASN A 91 -2.88 -8.11 4.93
CA ASN A 91 -3.87 -7.77 5.96
C ASN A 91 -4.83 -6.64 5.54
N MET A 92 -4.38 -5.71 4.69
CA MET A 92 -5.22 -4.60 4.22
C MET A 92 -6.21 -5.02 3.14
N HIS A 93 -5.94 -6.07 2.36
CA HIS A 93 -6.94 -6.68 1.49
C HIS A 93 -8.19 -7.10 2.30
N HIS A 94 -8.02 -7.61 3.52
CA HIS A 94 -9.16 -7.92 4.39
C HIS A 94 -9.95 -6.69 4.87
N VAL A 95 -9.28 -5.54 5.05
CA VAL A 95 -9.96 -4.28 5.35
C VAL A 95 -10.89 -3.90 4.19
N VAL A 96 -10.43 -4.05 2.95
CA VAL A 96 -11.23 -3.85 1.73
C VAL A 96 -12.40 -4.83 1.69
N PHE A 97 -12.16 -6.13 1.86
CA PHE A 97 -13.22 -7.14 1.81
C PHE A 97 -14.29 -6.94 2.88
N LYS A 98 -13.90 -6.71 4.14
CA LYS A 98 -14.86 -6.47 5.22
C LYS A 98 -15.65 -5.17 5.04
N SER A 99 -15.08 -4.20 4.35
CA SER A 99 -15.80 -2.96 4.02
C SER A 99 -16.91 -3.19 2.99
N PHE A 100 -16.87 -4.27 2.19
CA PHE A 100 -17.98 -4.65 1.29
C PHE A 100 -19.18 -5.28 2.02
N GLU A 101 -19.01 -5.77 3.26
CA GLU A 101 -20.09 -6.42 4.04
C GLU A 101 -21.06 -5.40 4.68
N ASP A 102 -20.67 -4.13 4.79
CA ASP A 102 -21.49 -3.04 5.35
C ASP A 102 -21.83 -2.03 4.23
N GLU A 103 -23.12 -1.80 3.97
CA GLU A 103 -23.58 -0.96 2.85
C GLU A 103 -23.06 0.49 2.92
N LYS A 104 -22.89 1.09 4.11
CA LYS A 104 -22.35 2.45 4.22
C LYS A 104 -20.86 2.48 3.91
N LYS A 105 -20.11 1.51 4.43
CA LYS A 105 -18.66 1.39 4.20
C LYS A 105 -18.36 1.04 2.75
N LYS A 106 -19.21 0.22 2.14
CA LYS A 106 -19.16 -0.20 0.74
C LYS A 106 -19.26 0.97 -0.24
N VAL A 107 -20.18 1.92 -0.03
CA VAL A 107 -20.28 3.12 -0.88
C VAL A 107 -18.97 3.90 -0.87
N GLN A 108 -18.42 4.16 0.31
CA GLN A 108 -17.17 4.88 0.44
C GLN A 108 -15.99 4.13 -0.20
N LEU A 109 -15.93 2.81 -0.02
CA LEU A 109 -14.91 1.96 -0.63
C LEU A 109 -14.98 2.05 -2.16
N ILE A 110 -16.17 1.85 -2.74
CA ILE A 110 -16.41 1.93 -4.19
C ILE A 110 -16.01 3.31 -4.73
N ASP A 111 -16.40 4.39 -4.05
CA ASP A 111 -16.01 5.75 -4.46
C ASP A 111 -14.49 5.93 -4.48
N THR A 112 -13.78 5.29 -3.53
CA THR A 112 -12.31 5.37 -3.44
C THR A 112 -11.64 4.54 -4.54
N LEU A 113 -12.13 3.32 -4.80
CA LEU A 113 -11.67 2.47 -5.89
C LEU A 113 -11.92 3.10 -7.26
N ASN A 114 -13.08 3.73 -7.46
CA ASN A 114 -13.41 4.47 -8.68
C ASN A 114 -12.46 5.65 -8.91
N LEU A 115 -12.12 6.41 -7.86
CA LEU A 115 -11.14 7.49 -7.96
C LEU A 115 -9.77 6.97 -8.44
N LEU A 116 -9.28 5.88 -7.83
CA LEU A 116 -8.00 5.26 -8.22
C LEU A 116 -8.04 4.68 -9.64
N HIS A 117 -9.16 4.08 -10.02
CA HIS A 117 -9.38 3.59 -11.38
C HIS A 117 -9.35 4.73 -12.40
N GLU A 118 -10.03 5.85 -12.13
CA GLU A 118 -10.05 7.01 -13.03
C GLU A 118 -8.68 7.70 -13.14
N ILE A 119 -7.89 7.73 -12.06
CA ILE A 119 -6.47 8.15 -12.12
C ILE A 119 -5.72 7.27 -13.12
N ARG A 120 -5.82 5.93 -12.99
CA ARG A 120 -5.16 4.98 -13.89
C ARG A 120 -5.59 5.13 -15.33
N LYS A 121 -6.90 5.26 -15.57
CA LYS A 121 -7.46 5.43 -16.91
C LYS A 121 -6.99 6.73 -17.57
N LYS A 122 -6.87 7.81 -16.81
CA LYS A 122 -6.43 9.12 -17.31
C LYS A 122 -4.93 9.16 -17.64
N PHE A 123 -4.10 8.51 -16.82
CA PHE A 123 -2.63 8.68 -16.89
C PHE A 123 -1.87 7.42 -17.30
N GLY A 124 -2.57 6.29 -17.50
CA GLY A 124 -1.97 4.97 -17.75
C GLY A 124 -1.21 4.38 -16.56
N ARG A 125 -1.26 5.04 -15.40
CA ARG A 125 -0.43 4.77 -14.21
C ARG A 125 -1.20 5.05 -12.92
N GLY A 126 -0.81 4.40 -11.84
CA GLY A 126 -1.49 4.50 -10.55
C GLY A 126 -0.76 5.35 -9.54
N VAL A 127 -1.06 5.12 -8.26
CA VAL A 127 -0.40 5.81 -7.15
C VAL A 127 0.62 4.94 -6.42
N SER A 128 0.55 3.61 -6.57
CA SER A 128 1.49 2.66 -5.96
C SER A 128 2.39 1.98 -6.99
N ARG A 129 3.57 1.54 -6.51
CA ARG A 129 4.48 0.69 -7.28
C ARG A 129 3.95 -0.73 -7.45
N LEU A 130 3.39 -1.32 -6.38
CA LEU A 130 2.83 -2.68 -6.42
C LEU A 130 1.69 -2.79 -7.42
N GLY A 131 0.74 -1.84 -7.43
CA GLY A 131 -0.33 -1.82 -8.42
C GLY A 131 0.16 -1.62 -9.87
N ASN A 132 1.44 -1.33 -10.11
CA ASN A 132 2.01 -1.28 -11.46
C ASN A 132 2.61 -2.62 -11.92
N LEU A 133 2.60 -3.67 -11.09
CA LEU A 133 2.99 -5.00 -11.52
C LEU A 133 2.06 -5.51 -12.63
N ASP A 134 2.64 -6.13 -13.67
CA ASP A 134 1.89 -6.52 -14.86
C ASP A 134 0.81 -7.57 -14.56
N ILE A 135 1.03 -8.43 -13.57
CA ILE A 135 0.03 -9.40 -13.11
C ILE A 135 -1.28 -8.72 -12.67
N TYR A 136 -1.20 -7.59 -11.98
CA TYR A 136 -2.38 -6.86 -11.51
C TYR A 136 -3.02 -6.02 -12.62
N LYS A 137 -2.25 -5.62 -13.64
CA LYS A 137 -2.81 -4.97 -14.84
C LYS A 137 -3.62 -5.97 -15.65
N GLN A 138 -3.06 -7.16 -15.86
CA GLN A 138 -3.72 -8.26 -16.59
C GLN A 138 -5.00 -8.72 -15.87
N ARG A 139 -5.00 -8.72 -14.54
CA ARG A 139 -6.17 -9.08 -13.72
C ARG A 139 -7.15 -7.93 -13.49
N ASN A 140 -6.84 -6.72 -13.95
CA ASN A 140 -7.61 -5.49 -13.71
C ASN A 140 -7.81 -5.14 -12.21
N THR A 141 -6.92 -5.60 -11.32
CA THR A 141 -6.98 -5.34 -9.87
C THR A 141 -6.00 -4.25 -9.42
N SER A 142 -5.30 -3.60 -10.36
CA SER A 142 -4.23 -2.64 -10.06
C SER A 142 -4.64 -1.44 -9.17
N HIS A 143 -5.90 -1.02 -9.24
CA HIS A 143 -6.46 0.08 -8.45
C HIS A 143 -6.85 -0.37 -7.03
N GLU A 144 -7.16 -1.65 -6.84
CA GLU A 144 -7.33 -2.25 -5.52
C GLU A 144 -5.98 -2.32 -4.81
N GLU A 145 -4.93 -2.75 -5.51
CA GLU A 145 -3.56 -2.78 -4.99
C GLU A 145 -3.05 -1.38 -4.61
N ASP A 146 -3.43 -0.35 -5.38
CA ASP A 146 -3.17 1.04 -4.99
C ASP A 146 -3.80 1.37 -3.65
N LEU A 147 -5.09 1.05 -3.46
CA LEU A 147 -5.80 1.33 -2.21
C LEU A 147 -5.17 0.57 -1.04
N VAL A 148 -4.86 -0.70 -1.24
CA VAL A 148 -4.28 -1.60 -0.24
C VAL A 148 -2.93 -1.06 0.22
N GLU A 149 -2.11 -0.52 -0.70
CA GLU A 149 -0.85 0.13 -0.35
C GLU A 149 -1.05 1.42 0.45
N LEU A 150 -2.04 2.26 0.09
CA LEU A 150 -2.34 3.45 0.89
C LEU A 150 -2.80 3.06 2.31
N LEU A 151 -3.67 2.07 2.43
CA LEU A 151 -4.13 1.52 3.72
C LEU A 151 -2.97 0.95 4.53
N ASN A 152 -2.06 0.22 3.87
CA ASN A 152 -0.90 -0.38 4.50
C ASN A 152 -0.01 0.70 5.11
N MET A 153 0.30 1.74 4.33
CA MET A 153 1.11 2.87 4.79
C MET A 153 0.47 3.60 5.97
N TYR A 154 -0.83 3.91 5.88
CA TYR A 154 -1.55 4.58 6.95
C TYR A 154 -1.62 3.73 8.22
N SER A 155 -1.84 2.41 8.06
CA SER A 155 -2.00 1.50 9.20
C SER A 155 -0.73 1.38 10.03
N GLN A 156 0.43 1.47 9.36
CA GLN A 156 1.72 1.54 10.00
C GLN A 156 1.87 2.89 10.69
N ASN A 157 1.76 3.98 9.91
CA ASN A 157 1.84 5.33 10.45
C ASN A 157 1.11 6.33 9.55
N PRO A 158 0.13 7.09 10.06
CA PRO A 158 -0.51 8.15 9.29
C PRO A 158 0.48 9.13 8.65
N LYS A 159 1.59 9.44 9.34
CA LYS A 159 2.63 10.33 8.82
C LYS A 159 3.35 9.76 7.60
N LYS A 160 3.46 8.43 7.50
CA LYS A 160 4.03 7.75 6.33
C LYS A 160 3.20 7.99 5.08
N LEU A 161 1.87 7.82 5.18
CA LEU A 161 0.98 8.12 4.06
C LEU A 161 1.08 9.60 3.66
N GLU A 162 1.11 10.51 4.64
CA GLU A 162 1.25 11.95 4.38
C GLU A 162 2.53 12.27 3.60
N ILE A 163 3.68 11.74 4.06
CA ILE A 163 4.98 11.89 3.40
C ILE A 163 4.95 11.33 1.97
N TYR A 164 4.39 10.12 1.81
CA TYR A 164 4.29 9.47 0.51
C TYR A 164 3.42 10.25 -0.49
N LEU A 165 2.25 10.71 -0.06
CA LEU A 165 1.38 11.54 -0.87
C LEU A 165 2.07 12.87 -1.20
N ASN A 166 2.82 13.46 -0.26
CA ASN A 166 3.62 14.64 -0.57
C ASN A 166 4.69 14.38 -1.63
N TYR A 167 5.37 13.23 -1.59
CA TYR A 167 6.29 12.83 -2.65
C TYR A 167 5.60 12.67 -4.01
N LEU A 168 4.40 12.08 -4.06
CA LEU A 168 3.63 12.02 -5.32
C LEU A 168 3.26 13.41 -5.84
N LYS A 169 3.21 14.44 -4.99
CA LYS A 169 2.97 15.83 -5.43
C LYS A 169 4.22 16.55 -5.88
N THR A 170 5.36 16.29 -5.26
CA THR A 170 6.56 17.11 -5.46
C THR A 170 7.51 16.48 -6.47
N ALA A 171 7.65 15.16 -6.47
CA ALA A 171 8.63 14.45 -7.28
C ALA A 171 8.52 14.76 -8.79
N ASP A 172 9.64 14.62 -9.48
CA ASP A 172 9.68 14.71 -10.93
C ASP A 172 8.87 13.57 -11.55
N GLN A 173 8.02 13.91 -12.51
CA GLN A 173 7.15 12.94 -13.19
C GLN A 173 7.98 11.79 -13.79
N SER A 174 9.16 12.06 -14.35
CA SER A 174 10.03 11.03 -14.94
C SER A 174 10.49 9.96 -13.92
N ILE A 175 10.62 10.32 -12.65
CA ILE A 175 10.96 9.39 -11.56
C ILE A 175 9.74 8.54 -11.20
N LEU A 176 8.57 9.18 -11.10
CA LEU A 176 7.30 8.50 -10.81
C LEU A 176 6.95 7.49 -11.92
N GLU A 177 7.16 7.86 -13.19
CA GLU A 177 6.82 6.99 -14.32
C GLU A 177 7.64 5.71 -14.37
N LYS A 178 8.94 5.78 -14.03
CA LYS A 178 9.80 4.58 -13.90
C LYS A 178 9.26 3.59 -12.87
N ASN A 179 8.53 4.10 -11.89
CA ASN A 179 7.95 3.35 -10.80
C ASN A 179 6.47 3.02 -11.04
N GLY A 180 5.90 3.39 -12.20
CA GLY A 180 4.49 3.15 -12.50
C GLY A 180 3.50 4.07 -11.81
N GLN A 181 3.99 5.19 -11.29
CA GLN A 181 3.25 6.14 -10.49
C GLN A 181 2.96 7.40 -11.30
N VAL A 182 2.01 8.20 -10.81
CA VAL A 182 1.65 9.50 -11.40
C VAL A 182 1.79 10.63 -10.38
N LYS A 183 2.19 11.80 -10.87
CA LYS A 183 2.18 13.03 -10.08
C LYS A 183 0.75 13.43 -9.72
N LEU A 184 0.50 13.66 -8.45
CA LEU A 184 -0.80 14.09 -7.94
C LEU A 184 -0.82 15.59 -7.69
N ASN A 185 -2.01 16.18 -7.71
CA ASN A 185 -2.22 17.54 -7.20
C ASN A 185 -2.59 17.52 -5.72
N ASP A 186 -2.60 18.69 -5.07
CA ASP A 186 -2.93 18.81 -3.65
C ASP A 186 -4.32 18.28 -3.31
N LEU A 187 -5.32 18.55 -4.16
CA LEU A 187 -6.69 18.15 -3.94
C LEU A 187 -6.84 16.61 -3.91
N VAL A 188 -6.36 15.92 -4.93
CA VAL A 188 -6.45 14.46 -5.04
C VAL A 188 -5.67 13.80 -3.91
N SER A 189 -4.50 14.33 -3.57
CA SER A 189 -3.69 13.82 -2.46
C SER A 189 -4.43 13.94 -1.13
N GLY A 190 -5.03 15.10 -0.85
CA GLY A 190 -5.83 15.29 0.36
C GLY A 190 -7.04 14.36 0.43
N ILE A 191 -7.74 14.18 -0.69
CA ILE A 191 -8.87 13.25 -0.79
C ILE A 191 -8.44 11.80 -0.51
N LEU A 192 -7.31 11.36 -1.09
CA LEU A 192 -6.78 10.02 -0.86
C LEU A 192 -6.42 9.81 0.62
N TYR A 193 -5.74 10.77 1.25
CA TYR A 193 -5.43 10.69 2.68
C TYR A 193 -6.70 10.49 3.53
N GLN A 194 -7.70 11.36 3.34
CA GLN A 194 -8.96 11.32 4.10
C GLN A 194 -9.75 10.03 3.87
N LYS A 195 -9.82 9.56 2.61
CA LYS A 195 -10.52 8.32 2.27
C LYS A 195 -9.82 7.10 2.89
N THR A 196 -8.50 7.05 2.82
CA THR A 196 -7.70 5.97 3.42
C THR A 196 -7.86 5.94 4.95
N GLU A 197 -7.72 7.09 5.62
CA GLU A 197 -7.96 7.20 7.06
C GLU A 197 -9.35 6.70 7.43
N LYS A 198 -10.38 7.21 6.75
CA LYS A 198 -11.76 6.89 7.07
C LYS A 198 -12.08 5.41 6.85
N ILE A 199 -11.60 4.78 5.77
CA ILE A 199 -11.78 3.34 5.54
C ILE A 199 -11.18 2.55 6.72
N LEU A 200 -9.96 2.89 7.14
CA LEU A 200 -9.31 2.16 8.23
C LEU A 200 -10.00 2.38 9.58
N LEU A 201 -10.41 3.61 9.90
CA LEU A 201 -11.14 3.91 11.14
C LEU A 201 -12.53 3.25 11.17
N ASP A 202 -13.24 3.23 10.05
CA ASP A 202 -14.53 2.56 9.92
C ASP A 202 -14.38 1.03 10.05
N PHE A 203 -13.27 0.47 9.58
CA PHE A 203 -12.92 -0.92 9.83
C PHE A 203 -12.60 -1.17 11.30
N LEU A 204 -11.85 -0.32 11.97
CA LEU A 204 -11.46 -0.53 13.38
C LEU A 204 -12.60 -0.30 14.37
N SER A 205 -13.57 0.54 14.03
CA SER A 205 -14.69 0.91 14.91
C SER A 205 -15.85 -0.09 14.95
N THR A 206 -15.86 -1.13 14.11
CA THR A 206 -16.84 -2.22 14.26
C THR A 206 -16.56 -2.98 15.56
N ASN A 207 -17.50 -2.94 16.51
CA ASN A 207 -17.50 -3.79 17.70
C ASN A 207 -17.83 -5.24 17.32
#